data_AF-A0A966IWM6-F1
#
_entry.id   AF-A0A966IWM6-F1
#
_cell.length_a   1.000
_cell.length_b   1.000
_cell.length_c   1.000
_cell.angle_alpha   90.00
_cell.angle_beta   90.00
_cell.angle_gamma   90.00
#
_symmetry.space_group_name_H-M   'P 1'
#
loop_
_entity.id
_entity.type
_entity.pdbx_description
1 polymer ?
#
loop_
_entity_poly.entity_id
_entity_poly.type
_entity_poly.pdbx_seq_one_letter_code
_entity_poly.pdbx_strand_id
1 'polypeptide(L)'
;MTYSVVWFKRDLRWHDHAALDEASRIGPVRCVYIVEPELWRQPDAALQHFEFIRESLHVLDTHLRTLGGSIEIHHGEVTEVLTRLWQAAPFSSMYSHEETGNSFTYQRDRQVAAWCKNRQVSWHELPQFGVVRRLKSRDLWKSAWEQHMACAIRGPESLTFWSRPSDTPSLMLTPPHLKHNPPLRQHGGRTLALSTLHSFL
;
A
#
# COMPACT_ATOMS: atom_id res chain seq x y z
N MET A 1 -10.89 4.59 -21.16
CA MET A 1 -10.07 5.50 -20.34
C MET A 1 -8.93 4.70 -19.75
N THR A 2 -7.71 5.22 -19.83
CA THR A 2 -6.53 4.61 -19.18
C THR A 2 -6.56 4.98 -17.70
N TYR A 3 -6.28 4.01 -16.82
CA TYR A 3 -6.23 4.21 -15.37
C TYR A 3 -4.98 3.55 -14.80
N SER A 4 -4.57 3.99 -13.61
CA SER A 4 -3.40 3.48 -12.91
C SER A 4 -3.82 2.69 -11.67
N VAL A 5 -3.14 1.58 -11.40
CA VAL A 5 -3.30 0.86 -10.13
C VAL A 5 -2.40 1.50 -9.08
N VAL A 6 -2.95 1.81 -7.90
CA VAL A 6 -2.17 2.22 -6.72
C VAL A 6 -2.24 1.07 -5.72
N TRP A 7 -1.12 0.36 -5.56
CA TRP A 7 -1.03 -0.80 -4.67
C TRP A 7 -0.54 -0.38 -3.29
N PHE A 8 -1.48 -0.33 -2.34
CA PHE A 8 -1.21 -0.10 -0.93
C PHE A 8 -0.71 -1.38 -0.27
N LYS A 9 0.34 -1.25 0.54
CA LYS A 9 0.99 -2.31 1.32
C LYS A 9 0.99 -1.91 2.79
N ARG A 10 2.06 -1.26 3.26
CA ARG A 10 2.23 -0.81 4.67
C ARG A 10 2.02 0.70 4.83
N ASP A 11 1.63 1.37 3.76
CA ASP A 11 1.51 2.80 3.56
C ASP A 11 0.05 3.29 3.65
N LEU A 12 -0.70 2.77 4.62
CA LEU A 12 -2.16 2.93 4.74
C LEU A 12 -2.58 4.35 5.20
N ARG A 13 -2.31 5.35 4.36
CA ARG A 13 -2.62 6.77 4.54
C ARG A 13 -2.84 7.45 3.19
N TRP A 14 -3.36 8.67 3.20
CA TRP A 14 -3.56 9.50 2.01
C TRP A 14 -2.74 10.80 2.00
N HIS A 15 -2.28 11.26 3.16
CA HIS A 15 -1.34 12.38 3.26
C HIS A 15 0.09 11.92 3.06
N ASP A 16 0.92 12.78 2.47
CA ASP A 16 2.33 12.48 2.18
C ASP A 16 2.49 11.14 1.44
N HIS A 17 1.69 10.93 0.39
CA HIS A 17 1.57 9.65 -0.31
C HIS A 17 1.97 9.78 -1.78
N ALA A 18 3.27 9.78 -2.03
CA ALA A 18 3.87 9.98 -3.35
C ALA A 18 3.30 9.07 -4.45
N ALA A 19 3.11 7.78 -4.16
CA ALA A 19 2.57 6.83 -5.13
C ALA A 19 1.12 7.13 -5.54
N LEU A 20 0.33 7.74 -4.64
CA LEU A 20 -1.05 8.11 -4.94
C LEU A 20 -1.07 9.43 -5.71
N ASP A 21 -0.24 10.39 -5.30
CA ASP A 21 -0.07 11.68 -5.95
C ASP A 21 0.44 11.55 -7.41
N GLU A 22 1.49 10.77 -7.66
CA GLU A 22 2.00 10.56 -9.01
C GLU A 22 0.97 9.85 -9.90
N ALA A 23 0.29 8.83 -9.39
CA ALA A 23 -0.76 8.14 -10.13
C ALA A 23 -1.93 9.07 -10.49
N SER A 24 -2.36 9.92 -9.56
CA SER A 24 -3.50 10.84 -9.77
C SER A 24 -3.20 11.94 -10.78
N ARG A 25 -1.93 12.36 -10.93
CA ARG A 25 -1.52 13.34 -11.95
C ARG A 25 -1.58 12.78 -13.37
N ILE A 26 -1.54 11.46 -13.53
CA ILE A 26 -1.65 10.80 -14.84
C ILE A 26 -3.11 10.58 -15.24
N GLY A 27 -3.99 10.27 -14.28
CA GLY A 27 -5.40 10.04 -14.55
C GLY A 27 -6.13 9.29 -13.44
N PRO A 28 -7.25 8.61 -13.76
CA PRO A 28 -8.04 7.88 -12.78
C PRO A 28 -7.22 6.80 -12.07
N VAL A 29 -7.44 6.66 -10.76
CA VAL A 29 -6.73 5.68 -9.92
C VAL A 29 -7.64 4.54 -9.47
N ARG A 30 -7.05 3.35 -9.38
CA ARG A 30 -7.61 2.15 -8.77
C ARG A 30 -6.80 1.77 -7.55
N CYS A 31 -7.28 2.14 -6.37
CA CYS A 31 -6.63 1.84 -5.11
C CYS A 31 -6.89 0.38 -4.74
N VAL A 32 -5.84 -0.41 -4.53
CA VAL A 32 -5.94 -1.83 -4.16
C VAL A 32 -5.08 -2.15 -2.95
N TYR A 33 -5.59 -3.02 -2.08
CA TYR A 33 -4.84 -3.73 -1.06
C TYR A 33 -5.01 -5.23 -1.30
N ILE A 34 -3.93 -6.01 -1.12
CA ILE A 34 -3.94 -7.45 -1.39
C ILE A 34 -3.61 -8.21 -0.11
N VAL A 35 -4.54 -9.05 0.33
CA VAL A 35 -4.36 -10.01 1.43
C VAL A 35 -3.70 -11.26 0.83
N GLU A 36 -2.40 -11.38 1.03
CA GLU A 36 -1.56 -12.49 0.56
C GLU A 36 -1.59 -13.66 1.56
N PRO A 37 -2.16 -14.83 1.23
CA PRO A 37 -2.23 -15.96 2.15
C PRO A 37 -0.86 -16.42 2.68
N GLU A 38 0.16 -16.50 1.83
CA GLU A 38 1.50 -16.95 2.25
C GLU A 38 2.22 -15.92 3.14
N LEU A 39 1.95 -14.61 2.95
CA LEU A 39 2.45 -13.56 3.84
C LEU A 39 1.90 -13.75 5.26
N TRP A 40 0.61 -14.07 5.39
CA TRP A 40 -0.04 -14.27 6.68
C TRP A 40 0.27 -15.63 7.33
N ARG A 41 1.00 -16.52 6.62
CA ARG A 41 1.57 -17.75 7.19
C ARG A 41 3.01 -17.60 7.67
N GLN A 42 3.64 -16.45 7.42
CA GLN A 42 5.00 -16.21 7.89
C GLN A 42 5.07 -16.27 9.42
N PRO A 43 6.19 -16.74 9.99
CA PRO A 43 6.32 -16.97 11.44
C PRO A 43 6.26 -15.67 12.27
N ASP A 44 6.47 -14.51 11.64
CA ASP A 44 6.37 -13.18 12.23
C ASP A 44 4.96 -12.55 12.09
N ALA A 45 3.99 -13.28 11.54
CA ALA A 45 2.60 -12.85 11.42
C ALA A 45 1.77 -13.24 12.65
N ALA A 46 0.96 -12.29 13.15
CA ALA A 46 0.07 -12.50 14.28
C ALA A 46 -1.27 -11.80 14.04
N LEU A 47 -2.30 -12.19 14.80
CA LEU A 47 -3.65 -11.61 14.67
C LEU A 47 -3.63 -10.09 14.92
N GLN A 48 -2.83 -9.62 15.88
CA GLN A 48 -2.65 -8.18 16.13
C GLN A 48 -2.18 -7.39 14.90
N HIS A 49 -1.28 -7.97 14.08
CA HIS A 49 -0.78 -7.31 12.87
C HIS A 49 -1.89 -7.22 11.81
N PHE A 50 -2.68 -8.30 11.67
CA PHE A 50 -3.82 -8.35 10.76
C PHE A 50 -4.90 -7.33 11.16
N GLU A 51 -5.25 -7.29 12.43
CA GLU A 51 -6.25 -6.38 12.97
C GLU A 51 -5.83 -4.92 12.82
N PHE A 52 -4.57 -4.59 13.09
CA PHE A 52 -4.04 -3.24 12.89
C PHE A 52 -4.15 -2.79 11.43
N ILE A 53 -3.85 -3.67 10.48
CA ILE A 53 -4.01 -3.39 9.04
C ILE A 53 -5.49 -3.22 8.69
N ARG A 54 -6.36 -4.10 9.18
CA ARG A 54 -7.80 -4.04 8.93
C ARG A 54 -8.42 -2.73 9.39
N GLU A 55 -8.07 -2.28 10.60
CA GLU A 55 -8.50 -1.01 11.16
C GLU A 55 -7.95 0.19 10.35
N SER A 56 -6.70 0.11 9.93
CA SER A 56 -6.09 1.15 9.09
C SER A 56 -6.74 1.25 7.71
N LEU A 57 -7.04 0.11 7.09
CA LEU A 57 -7.77 0.04 5.82
C LEU A 57 -9.19 0.59 5.95
N HIS A 58 -9.88 0.33 7.06
CA HIS A 58 -11.20 0.90 7.31
C HIS A 58 -11.15 2.42 7.31
N VAL A 59 -10.22 3.03 8.06
CA VAL A 59 -10.05 4.49 8.10
C VAL A 59 -9.67 5.07 6.72
N LEU A 60 -8.79 4.39 5.98
CA LEU A 60 -8.43 4.77 4.61
C LEU A 60 -9.64 4.70 3.65
N ASP A 61 -10.40 3.61 3.68
CA ASP A 61 -11.59 3.42 2.84
C ASP A 61 -12.65 4.49 3.11
N THR A 62 -12.94 4.76 4.39
CA THR A 62 -13.87 5.82 4.79
C THR A 62 -13.45 7.15 4.19
N HIS A 63 -12.16 7.50 4.24
CA HIS A 63 -11.68 8.73 3.62
C HIS A 63 -11.85 8.71 2.09
N LEU A 64 -11.39 7.67 1.39
CA LEU A 64 -11.50 7.59 -0.07
C LEU A 64 -12.95 7.64 -0.58
N ARG A 65 -13.90 7.08 0.18
CA ARG A 65 -15.34 7.17 -0.11
C ARG A 65 -15.88 8.58 -0.07
N THR A 66 -15.38 9.44 0.83
CA THR A 66 -15.75 10.87 0.83
C THR A 66 -15.33 11.59 -0.45
N LEU A 67 -14.34 11.05 -1.18
CA LEU A 67 -13.83 11.57 -2.44
C LEU A 67 -14.43 10.87 -3.67
N GLY A 68 -15.41 9.97 -3.48
CA GLY A 68 -16.07 9.24 -4.57
C GLY A 68 -15.34 7.98 -5.03
N GLY A 69 -14.40 7.44 -4.24
CA GLY A 69 -13.67 6.21 -4.51
C GLY A 69 -13.74 5.20 -3.37
N SER A 70 -12.86 4.20 -3.40
CA SER A 70 -12.69 3.21 -2.31
C SER A 70 -11.34 2.53 -2.41
N ILE A 71 -10.90 1.87 -1.34
CA ILE A 71 -9.83 0.87 -1.40
C ILE A 71 -10.45 -0.50 -1.68
N GLU A 72 -10.02 -1.16 -2.75
CA GLU A 72 -10.45 -2.53 -3.05
C GLU A 72 -9.57 -3.54 -2.31
N ILE A 73 -10.18 -4.46 -1.55
CA ILE A 73 -9.45 -5.52 -0.85
C ILE A 73 -9.58 -6.82 -1.64
N HIS A 74 -8.46 -7.29 -2.15
CA HIS A 74 -8.36 -8.55 -2.89
C HIS A 74 -7.68 -9.62 -2.03
N HIS A 75 -8.01 -10.89 -2.25
CA HIS A 75 -7.39 -12.03 -1.59
C HIS A 75 -6.71 -12.93 -2.61
N GLY A 76 -5.50 -13.39 -2.28
CA GLY A 76 -4.67 -14.26 -3.12
C GLY A 76 -3.24 -13.74 -3.28
N GLU A 77 -2.41 -14.51 -3.95
CA GLU A 77 -1.02 -14.10 -4.24
C GLU A 77 -1.01 -12.93 -5.23
N VAL A 78 -0.08 -11.98 -5.05
CA VAL A 78 -0.14 -10.68 -5.75
C VAL A 78 -0.19 -10.82 -7.26
N THR A 79 0.63 -11.69 -7.85
CA THR A 79 0.68 -11.86 -9.31
C THR A 79 -0.59 -12.51 -9.87
N GLU A 80 -1.27 -13.35 -9.10
CA GLU A 80 -2.57 -13.95 -9.46
C GLU A 80 -3.68 -12.90 -9.42
N VAL A 81 -3.70 -12.10 -8.35
CA VAL A 81 -4.63 -10.97 -8.19
C VAL A 81 -4.43 -9.96 -9.33
N LEU A 82 -3.19 -9.52 -9.57
CA LEU A 82 -2.87 -8.60 -10.67
C LEU A 82 -3.27 -9.18 -12.03
N THR A 83 -3.09 -10.50 -12.24
CA THR A 83 -3.55 -11.18 -13.45
C THR A 83 -5.06 -11.05 -13.63
N ARG A 84 -5.85 -11.35 -12.59
CA ARG A 84 -7.31 -11.21 -12.64
C ARG A 84 -7.74 -9.77 -12.88
N LEU A 85 -7.13 -8.81 -12.19
CA LEU A 85 -7.44 -7.39 -12.36
C LEU A 85 -7.15 -6.92 -13.79
N TRP A 86 -5.99 -7.31 -14.33
CA TRP A 86 -5.57 -6.95 -15.67
C TRP A 86 -6.44 -7.61 -16.75
N GLN A 87 -6.84 -8.87 -16.56
CA GLN A 87 -7.75 -9.56 -17.49
C GLN A 87 -9.15 -8.93 -17.51
N ALA A 88 -9.65 -8.49 -16.35
CA ALA A 88 -10.96 -7.85 -16.25
C ALA A 88 -10.96 -6.44 -16.87
N ALA A 89 -9.90 -5.66 -16.65
CA ALA A 89 -9.73 -4.33 -17.23
C ALA A 89 -8.23 -4.03 -17.34
N PRO A 90 -7.62 -4.13 -18.54
CA PRO A 90 -6.19 -3.89 -18.70
C PRO A 90 -5.77 -2.49 -18.24
N PHE A 91 -4.63 -2.42 -17.57
CA PHE A 91 -3.96 -1.18 -17.15
C PHE A 91 -2.49 -1.23 -17.60
N SER A 92 -1.90 -0.06 -17.85
CA SER A 92 -0.53 0.07 -18.34
C SER A 92 0.45 0.56 -17.27
N SER A 93 -0.05 1.04 -16.12
CA SER A 93 0.79 1.60 -15.05
C SER A 93 0.32 1.17 -13.67
N MET A 94 1.30 0.91 -12.81
CA MET A 94 1.09 0.59 -11.40
C MET A 94 2.06 1.39 -10.54
N TYR A 95 1.58 1.90 -9.41
CA TYR A 95 2.33 2.73 -8.48
C TYR A 95 2.24 2.09 -7.09
N SER A 96 3.36 2.08 -6.36
CA SER A 96 3.36 1.79 -4.92
C SER A 96 4.58 2.44 -4.27
N HIS A 97 4.57 2.55 -2.96
CA HIS A 97 5.82 2.82 -2.26
C HIS A 97 6.70 1.57 -2.25
N GLU A 98 8.02 1.78 -2.19
CA GLU A 98 8.97 0.74 -1.88
C GLU A 98 8.66 0.10 -0.52
N GLU A 99 8.78 -1.22 -0.41
CA GLU A 99 8.69 -1.92 0.87
C GLU A 99 10.09 -2.28 1.38
N THR A 100 10.36 -1.95 2.64
CA THR A 100 11.51 -2.50 3.39
C THR A 100 10.97 -3.59 4.31
N GLY A 101 11.01 -4.82 3.83
CA GLY A 101 10.55 -6.00 4.58
C GLY A 101 11.61 -7.10 4.61
N ASN A 102 11.16 -8.30 4.97
CA ASN A 102 12.00 -9.50 5.00
C ASN A 102 12.21 -10.11 3.60
N SER A 103 12.95 -11.21 3.52
CA SER A 103 13.23 -11.91 2.26
C SER A 103 11.96 -12.33 1.51
N PHE A 104 10.87 -12.63 2.22
CA PHE A 104 9.59 -13.03 1.62
C PHE A 104 9.00 -11.89 0.78
N THR A 105 8.83 -10.71 1.38
CA THR A 105 8.30 -9.52 0.67
C THR A 105 9.21 -9.06 -0.47
N TYR A 106 10.52 -9.24 -0.32
CA TYR A 106 11.48 -8.97 -1.40
C TYR A 106 11.34 -9.94 -2.57
N GLN A 107 11.13 -11.24 -2.31
CA GLN A 107 10.89 -12.23 -3.35
C GLN A 107 9.56 -11.96 -4.09
N ARG A 108 8.51 -11.60 -3.35
CA ARG A 108 7.24 -11.14 -3.92
C ARG A 108 7.45 -9.96 -4.86
N ASP A 109 8.16 -8.91 -4.44
CA ASP A 109 8.45 -7.75 -5.29
C ASP A 109 9.17 -8.16 -6.59
N ARG A 110 10.12 -9.10 -6.53
CA ARG A 110 10.78 -9.63 -7.73
C ARG A 110 9.82 -10.34 -8.67
N GLN A 111 8.88 -11.11 -8.13
CA GLN A 111 7.85 -11.79 -8.94
C GLN A 111 6.90 -10.77 -9.58
N VAL A 112 6.51 -9.72 -8.84
CA VAL A 112 5.70 -8.61 -9.36
C VAL A 112 6.44 -7.86 -10.46
N ALA A 113 7.73 -7.55 -10.30
CA ALA A 113 8.53 -6.93 -11.35
C ALA A 113 8.59 -7.77 -12.64
N ALA A 114 8.75 -9.08 -12.50
CA ALA A 114 8.72 -10.00 -13.64
C ALA A 114 7.34 -10.04 -14.30
N TRP A 115 6.26 -10.06 -13.51
CA TRP A 115 4.88 -9.98 -14.00
C TRP A 115 4.63 -8.69 -14.79
N CYS A 116 5.04 -7.54 -14.25
CA CYS A 116 4.93 -6.24 -14.89
C CYS A 116 5.68 -6.20 -16.23
N LYS A 117 6.93 -6.70 -16.26
CA LYS A 117 7.72 -6.80 -17.49
C LYS A 117 7.02 -7.64 -18.56
N ASN A 118 6.49 -8.80 -18.18
CA ASN A 118 5.81 -9.71 -19.12
C ASN A 118 4.50 -9.14 -19.68
N ARG A 119 3.83 -8.25 -18.93
CA ARG A 119 2.57 -7.62 -19.33
C ARG A 119 2.73 -6.19 -19.84
N GLN A 120 3.97 -5.71 -19.99
CA GLN A 120 4.29 -4.34 -20.39
C GLN A 120 3.58 -3.29 -19.51
N VAL A 121 3.49 -3.58 -18.21
CA VAL A 121 2.98 -2.65 -17.19
C VAL A 121 4.17 -1.91 -16.60
N SER A 122 4.17 -0.58 -16.68
CA SER A 122 5.16 0.27 -16.01
C SER A 122 4.89 0.27 -14.51
N TRP A 123 5.80 -0.34 -13.74
CA TRP A 123 5.73 -0.32 -12.27
C TRP A 123 6.66 0.76 -11.71
N HIS A 124 6.07 1.74 -11.04
CA HIS A 124 6.74 2.83 -10.35
C HIS A 124 6.77 2.53 -8.84
N GLU A 125 7.96 2.28 -8.32
CA GLU A 125 8.22 2.12 -6.89
C GLU A 125 8.83 3.41 -6.35
N LEU A 126 8.17 4.03 -5.37
CA LEU A 126 8.56 5.33 -4.82
C LEU A 126 9.11 5.20 -3.39
N PRO A 127 10.24 5.85 -3.06
CA PRO A 127 10.72 5.85 -1.69
C PRO A 127 9.72 6.60 -0.80
N GLN A 128 9.52 6.09 0.41
CA GLN A 128 8.56 6.63 1.38
C GLN A 128 9.23 7.26 2.60
N PHE A 129 10.34 6.69 3.05
CA PHE A 129 11.06 7.09 4.24
C PHE A 129 12.57 7.08 3.96
N GLY A 130 13.36 7.61 4.89
CA GLY A 130 14.82 7.75 4.72
C GLY A 130 15.64 6.45 4.75
N VAL A 131 15.03 5.29 4.49
CA VAL A 131 15.75 4.03 4.29
C VAL A 131 15.97 3.84 2.80
N VAL A 132 17.23 3.76 2.39
CA VAL A 132 17.60 3.62 0.98
C VAL A 132 17.86 2.15 0.66
N ARG A 133 17.06 1.57 -0.25
CA ARG A 133 17.27 0.19 -0.71
C ARG A 133 18.56 0.08 -1.53
N ARG A 134 19.25 -1.07 -1.42
CA ARG A 134 20.43 -1.44 -2.22
C ARG A 134 21.60 -0.45 -2.13
N LEU A 135 21.76 0.22 -1.00
CA LEU A 135 22.85 1.16 -0.78
C LEU A 135 24.20 0.42 -0.74
N LYS A 136 25.15 0.84 -1.59
CA LYS A 136 26.46 0.19 -1.72
C LYS A 136 27.43 0.48 -0.56
N SER A 137 27.24 1.60 0.14
CA SER A 137 28.04 1.98 1.31
C SER A 137 27.17 2.72 2.31
N ARG A 138 27.37 2.43 3.60
CA ARG A 138 26.66 3.08 4.71
C ARG A 138 26.97 4.58 4.80
N ASP A 139 28.13 5.01 4.32
CA ASP A 139 28.56 6.41 4.35
C ASP A 139 27.69 7.31 3.46
N LEU A 140 27.09 6.73 2.42
CA LEU A 140 26.19 7.43 1.50
C LEU A 140 24.80 7.67 2.11
N TRP A 141 24.44 6.94 3.19
CA TRP A 141 23.10 6.96 3.74
C TRP A 141 22.74 8.34 4.30
N LYS A 142 23.68 9.00 4.98
CA LYS A 142 23.39 10.29 5.64
C LYS A 142 22.95 11.34 4.62
N SER A 143 23.73 11.52 3.55
CA SER A 143 23.40 12.50 2.51
C SER A 143 22.09 12.15 1.79
N ALA A 144 21.86 10.87 1.48
CA ALA A 144 20.61 10.43 0.86
C ALA A 144 19.39 10.64 1.79
N TRP A 145 19.56 10.38 3.09
CA TRP A 145 18.54 10.62 4.10
C TRP A 145 18.23 12.12 4.23
N GLU A 146 19.25 12.98 4.30
CA GLU A 146 19.09 14.45 4.37
C GLU A 146 18.34 14.99 3.15
N GLN A 147 18.67 14.50 1.95
CA GLN A 147 17.98 14.86 0.72
C GLN A 147 16.50 14.44 0.76
N HIS A 148 16.19 13.22 1.22
CA HIS A 148 14.81 12.75 1.37
C HIS A 148 14.03 13.60 2.38
N MET A 149 14.61 13.88 3.55
CA MET A 149 13.95 14.68 4.58
C MET A 149 13.72 16.14 4.16
N ALA A 150 14.51 16.65 3.22
CA ALA A 150 14.32 17.98 2.64
C ALA A 150 13.26 18.02 1.53
N CYS A 151 12.74 16.87 1.05
CA CYS A 151 11.69 16.84 0.04
C CYS A 151 10.38 17.43 0.57
N ALA A 152 9.64 18.11 -0.30
CA ALA A 152 8.30 18.57 0.02
C ALA A 152 7.35 17.40 0.25
N ILE A 153 6.40 17.60 1.17
CA ILE A 153 5.29 16.68 1.41
C ILE A 153 4.46 16.56 0.13
N ARG A 154 4.16 15.33 -0.29
CA ARG A 154 3.40 15.07 -1.54
C ARG A 154 2.00 14.54 -1.27
N GLY A 155 0.98 15.08 -1.91
CA GLY A 155 -0.38 14.55 -1.79
C GLY A 155 -1.21 14.97 -2.98
N PRO A 156 -2.19 14.14 -3.39
CA PRO A 156 -3.02 14.46 -4.53
C PRO A 156 -3.82 15.75 -4.28
N GLU A 157 -3.72 16.73 -5.16
CA GLU A 157 -4.58 17.93 -5.13
C GLU A 157 -6.04 17.57 -5.43
N SER A 158 -6.25 16.60 -6.34
CA SER A 158 -7.55 16.02 -6.64
C SER A 158 -7.40 14.54 -6.99
N LEU A 159 -8.45 13.76 -6.70
CA LEU A 159 -8.52 12.34 -7.03
C LEU A 159 -9.69 12.08 -7.97
N THR A 160 -9.40 11.44 -9.09
CA THR A 160 -10.42 10.80 -9.93
C THR A 160 -10.27 9.30 -9.78
N PHE A 161 -11.37 8.60 -9.49
CA PHE A 161 -11.35 7.14 -9.34
C PHE A 161 -11.78 6.46 -10.62
N TRP A 162 -11.20 5.28 -10.89
CA TRP A 162 -11.49 4.51 -12.10
C TRP A 162 -12.95 4.02 -12.17
N SER A 163 -13.59 3.85 -11.01
CA SER A 163 -14.98 3.44 -10.87
C SER A 163 -15.57 4.02 -9.59
N ARG A 164 -16.91 4.05 -9.52
CA ARG A 164 -17.62 4.38 -8.29
C ARG A 164 -17.46 3.24 -7.27
N PRO A 165 -17.38 3.56 -5.98
CA PRO A 165 -17.31 2.54 -4.94
C PRO A 165 -18.56 1.66 -4.96
N SER A 166 -18.37 0.36 -4.68
CA SER A 166 -19.49 -0.53 -4.40
C SER A 166 -20.15 -0.14 -3.07
N ASP A 167 -21.48 -0.25 -3.00
CA ASP A 167 -22.24 -0.08 -1.76
C ASP A 167 -21.87 -1.14 -0.71
N THR A 168 -21.36 -2.30 -1.15
CA THR A 168 -20.86 -3.34 -0.27
C THR A 168 -19.39 -3.07 0.09
N PRO A 169 -19.03 -2.92 1.38
CA PRO A 169 -17.64 -2.79 1.79
C PRO A 169 -16.82 -4.03 1.42
N SER A 170 -15.58 -3.83 0.98
CA SER A 170 -14.66 -4.95 0.75
C SER A 170 -14.31 -5.61 2.09
N LEU A 171 -14.51 -6.93 2.19
CA LEU A 171 -14.28 -7.67 3.44
C LEU A 171 -12.85 -8.20 3.51
N MET A 172 -12.13 -7.82 4.58
CA MET A 172 -10.84 -8.41 4.95
C MET A 172 -11.06 -9.56 5.94
N LEU A 173 -11.24 -10.78 5.43
CA LEU A 173 -11.49 -11.96 6.24
C LEU A 173 -10.27 -12.37 7.05
N THR A 174 -10.42 -12.45 8.37
CA THR A 174 -9.37 -12.85 9.30
C THR A 174 -8.98 -14.31 9.08
N PRO A 175 -7.69 -14.62 8.85
CA PRO A 175 -7.23 -16.00 8.74
C PRO A 175 -7.40 -16.75 10.08
N PRO A 176 -8.03 -17.94 10.10
CA PRO A 176 -8.40 -18.64 11.33
C PRO A 176 -7.19 -19.15 12.16
N HIS A 177 -6.02 -19.26 11.52
CA HIS A 177 -4.78 -19.68 12.18
C HIS A 177 -4.09 -18.57 12.98
N LEU A 178 -4.44 -17.31 12.74
CA LEU A 178 -3.91 -16.19 13.53
C LEU A 178 -4.65 -16.10 14.86
N LYS A 179 -3.92 -16.23 15.98
CA LYS A 179 -4.52 -16.29 17.33
C LYS A 179 -4.11 -15.13 18.24
N HIS A 180 -2.86 -14.69 18.17
CA HIS A 180 -2.31 -13.75 19.15
C HIS A 180 -2.77 -12.30 18.90
N ASN A 181 -3.63 -11.81 19.79
CA ASN A 181 -4.21 -10.46 19.77
C ASN A 181 -4.30 -9.91 21.21
N PRO A 182 -3.27 -9.21 21.71
CA PRO A 182 -3.26 -8.75 23.10
C PRO A 182 -4.26 -7.62 23.33
N PRO A 183 -4.90 -7.55 24.51
CA PRO A 183 -5.99 -6.61 24.79
C PRO A 183 -5.55 -5.13 24.81
N LEU A 184 -4.27 -4.87 25.09
CA LEU A 184 -3.69 -3.52 25.15
C LEU A 184 -2.90 -3.17 23.88
N ARG A 185 -3.17 -3.83 22.75
CA ARG A 185 -2.50 -3.47 21.49
C ARG A 185 -2.91 -2.06 21.05
N GLN A 186 -2.04 -1.43 20.26
CA GLN A 186 -2.42 -0.25 19.52
C GLN A 186 -3.42 -0.63 18.42
N HIS A 187 -4.34 0.28 18.14
CA HIS A 187 -5.30 0.16 17.05
C HIS A 187 -4.81 0.92 15.81
N GLY A 188 -5.15 0.40 14.64
CA GLY A 188 -4.80 0.99 13.36
C GLY A 188 -5.58 2.26 13.03
N GLY A 189 -5.11 2.96 12.00
CA GLY A 189 -5.79 4.14 11.45
C GLY A 189 -5.07 5.46 11.70
N ARG A 190 -5.13 6.33 10.69
CA ARG A 190 -4.41 7.62 10.66
C ARG A 190 -4.77 8.54 11.83
N THR A 191 -6.04 8.58 12.23
CA THR A 191 -6.50 9.44 13.33
C THR A 191 -5.80 9.10 14.65
N LEU A 192 -5.69 7.81 14.97
CA LEU A 192 -4.98 7.35 16.17
C LEU A 192 -3.47 7.55 16.07
N ALA A 193 -2.90 7.35 14.87
CA ALA A 193 -1.49 7.63 14.62
C ALA A 193 -1.14 9.10 14.86
N LEU A 194 -1.97 10.04 14.39
CA LEU A 194 -1.77 11.47 14.65
C LEU A 194 -1.94 11.83 16.13
N SER A 195 -2.95 11.28 16.80
CA SER A 195 -3.14 11.48 18.24
C SER A 195 -1.88 11.07 19.03
N THR A 196 -1.31 9.92 18.67
CA THR A 196 -0.06 9.41 19.27
C THR A 196 1.14 10.32 18.95
N LEU A 197 1.25 10.79 17.70
CA LEU A 197 2.32 11.71 17.32
C LEU A 197 2.23 13.03 18.12
N HIS A 198 1.04 13.62 18.22
CA HIS A 198 0.83 14.89 18.92
C HIS A 198 0.94 14.77 20.45
N SER A 199 0.72 13.60 21.03
CA SER A 199 0.93 13.39 22.47
C SER A 199 2.40 13.13 22.82
N PHE A 200 3.22 12.74 21.84
CA PHE A 200 4.64 12.49 22.01
C PHE A 200 5.50 13.74 21.82
N LEU A 201 5.13 14.61 20.87
CA LEU A 201 5.79 15.90 20.61
C LEU A 201 5.40 16.96 21.65
#